data_AF-A0A2N6BJ92-F1
#
_entry.id   AF-A0A2N6BJ92-F1
#
_cell.length_a   1.000
_cell.length_b   1.000
_cell.length_c   1.000
_cell.angle_alpha   90.00
_cell.angle_beta   90.00
_cell.angle_gamma   90.00
#
_symmetry.space_group_name_H-M   'P 1'
#
loop_
_entity.id
_entity.type
_entity.pdbx_description
1 polymer ?
#
loop_
_entity_poly.entity_id
_entity_poly.type
_entity_poly.pdbx_seq_one_letter_code
_entity_poly.pdbx_strand_id
1 'polypeptide(L)'
;MTGADISADIGSSGTSPAKDEVKGKAMVMAPKQNIGECMHRTRSELGKYRQFSPLLELLEYLIETMATHQLLALEQSFLQSVLVKHPDALGLREDENFLEWVNKQPPLVQRCLKDSPNPEDAVWAITLYKDEVSKAEGDASRAKALANREKRMKAGAAPSPRTSTPPMNASFTRDDIAMMSLDEFKANEANINAALERGEIG
;
A
#
# COMPACT_ATOMS: atom_id res chain seq x y z
N MET A 1 -82.88 -23.85 -10.03
CA MET A 1 -82.54 -25.19 -10.56
C MET A 1 -81.40 -24.97 -11.56
N THR A 2 -80.16 -25.25 -11.14
CA THR A 2 -79.25 -26.28 -11.74
C THR A 2 -78.83 -25.95 -13.18
N GLY A 3 -77.56 -25.85 -13.58
CA GLY A 3 -76.27 -26.14 -12.96
C GLY A 3 -75.21 -26.31 -14.07
N ALA A 4 -73.94 -26.29 -13.64
CA ALA A 4 -72.74 -26.92 -14.22
C ALA A 4 -72.23 -26.59 -15.64
N ASP A 5 -70.98 -26.07 -15.64
CA ASP A 5 -69.76 -26.50 -16.37
C ASP A 5 -69.81 -26.94 -17.85
N ILE A 6 -68.81 -26.51 -18.64
CA ILE A 6 -67.66 -27.33 -19.08
C ILE A 6 -66.63 -26.47 -19.86
N SER A 7 -65.36 -26.84 -19.70
CA SER A 7 -64.08 -26.28 -20.16
C SER A 7 -63.75 -26.33 -21.68
N ALA A 8 -62.67 -25.59 -22.01
CA ALA A 8 -61.59 -25.89 -22.98
C ALA A 8 -61.88 -25.61 -24.49
N ASP A 9 -60.95 -25.15 -25.35
CA ASP A 9 -59.54 -24.74 -25.30
C ASP A 9 -59.14 -24.25 -26.74
N ILE A 10 -58.01 -23.55 -26.85
CA ILE A 10 -57.10 -23.31 -28.01
C ILE A 10 -57.57 -22.48 -29.23
N GLY A 11 -56.77 -21.44 -29.53
CA GLY A 11 -56.35 -21.14 -30.91
C GLY A 11 -56.46 -19.69 -31.38
N SER A 12 -55.72 -18.75 -30.79
CA SER A 12 -55.56 -17.41 -31.37
C SER A 12 -54.27 -17.31 -32.17
N SER A 13 -54.40 -17.45 -33.49
CA SER A 13 -53.35 -17.18 -34.46
C SER A 13 -53.26 -15.67 -34.71
N GLY A 14 -52.06 -15.12 -34.55
CA GLY A 14 -51.75 -13.74 -34.92
C GLY A 14 -51.58 -13.59 -36.43
N THR A 15 -51.92 -12.42 -36.96
CA THR A 15 -51.32 -11.89 -38.18
C THR A 15 -51.43 -10.36 -38.22
N SER A 16 -50.27 -9.72 -38.41
CA SER A 16 -50.00 -8.36 -38.96
C SER A 16 -50.25 -7.11 -38.08
N PRO A 17 -49.64 -5.93 -38.42
CA PRO A 17 -48.63 -5.62 -39.44
C PRO A 17 -47.50 -4.64 -38.96
N ALA A 18 -46.67 -4.23 -39.93
CA ALA A 18 -45.97 -2.94 -40.00
C ALA A 18 -44.67 -2.76 -39.18
N LYS A 19 -43.56 -2.89 -39.91
CA LYS A 19 -42.25 -2.33 -39.54
C LYS A 19 -42.30 -0.82 -39.80
N ASP A 20 -42.52 -0.04 -38.75
CA ASP A 20 -42.22 1.40 -38.78
C ASP A 20 -40.76 1.64 -38.36
N GLU A 21 -40.08 2.34 -39.24
CA GLU A 21 -38.68 2.70 -39.22
C GLU A 21 -38.45 3.81 -38.17
N VAL A 22 -38.06 3.42 -36.95
CA VAL A 22 -37.61 4.39 -35.93
C VAL A 22 -36.20 4.85 -36.29
N LYS A 23 -36.13 5.91 -37.10
CA LYS A 23 -34.90 6.68 -37.34
C LYS A 23 -34.50 7.35 -36.03
N GLY A 24 -33.55 6.71 -35.34
CA GLY A 24 -32.91 7.24 -34.14
C GLY A 24 -32.38 8.65 -34.40
N LYS A 25 -33.04 9.63 -33.78
CA LYS A 25 -32.59 11.02 -33.75
C LYS A 25 -31.33 11.04 -32.88
N ALA A 26 -30.16 10.98 -33.52
CA ALA A 26 -28.90 11.24 -32.86
C ALA A 26 -28.97 12.64 -32.25
N MET A 27 -29.11 12.69 -30.93
CA MET A 27 -28.97 13.92 -30.17
C MET A 27 -27.52 14.37 -30.35
N VAL A 28 -27.31 15.34 -31.25
CA VAL A 28 -26.04 16.04 -31.42
C VAL A 28 -25.69 16.60 -30.05
N MET A 29 -24.74 15.96 -29.37
CA MET A 29 -24.19 16.50 -28.14
C MET A 29 -23.57 17.84 -28.51
N ALA A 30 -24.16 18.93 -28.01
CA ALA A 30 -23.61 20.26 -28.19
C ALA A 30 -22.12 20.23 -27.76
N PRO A 31 -21.21 20.83 -28.54
CA PRO A 31 -19.82 20.93 -28.14
C PRO A 31 -19.79 21.63 -26.78
N LYS A 32 -19.12 21.01 -25.80
CA LYS A 32 -18.90 21.60 -24.48
C LYS A 32 -18.24 22.96 -24.71
N GLN A 33 -19.01 24.04 -24.57
CA GLN A 33 -18.48 25.38 -24.79
C GLN A 33 -17.43 25.64 -23.71
N ASN A 34 -16.22 26.00 -24.15
CA ASN A 34 -15.17 26.40 -23.23
C ASN A 34 -15.65 27.67 -22.52
N ILE A 35 -15.68 27.67 -21.18
CA ILE A 35 -16.13 28.80 -20.36
C ILE A 35 -15.37 30.08 -20.76
N GLY A 36 -14.08 29.96 -21.12
CA GLY A 36 -13.29 31.07 -21.63
C GLY A 36 -13.82 31.63 -22.95
N GLU A 37 -14.22 30.78 -23.90
CA GLU A 37 -14.83 31.21 -25.17
C GLU A 37 -16.21 31.84 -24.96
N CYS A 38 -16.99 31.29 -24.03
CA CYS A 38 -18.29 31.84 -23.65
C CYS A 38 -18.14 33.23 -23.03
N MET A 39 -17.18 33.40 -22.10
CA MET A 39 -16.88 34.70 -21.49
C MET A 39 -16.36 35.71 -22.50
N HIS A 40 -15.47 35.28 -23.40
CA HIS A 40 -14.92 36.15 -24.42
C HIS A 40 -15.99 36.62 -25.41
N ARG A 41 -16.93 35.75 -25.79
CA ARG A 41 -18.12 36.09 -26.59
C ARG A 41 -19.04 37.05 -25.84
N THR A 42 -19.32 36.76 -24.57
CA THR A 42 -20.19 37.58 -23.71
C THR A 42 -19.63 39.00 -23.55
N ARG A 43 -18.31 39.13 -23.35
CA ARG A 43 -17.59 40.41 -23.32
C ARG A 43 -17.67 41.17 -24.65
N SER A 44 -17.57 40.47 -25.78
CA SER A 44 -17.68 41.10 -27.11
C SER A 44 -19.10 41.62 -27.41
N GLU A 45 -20.14 40.89 -27.00
CA GLU A 45 -21.53 41.27 -27.26
C GLU A 45 -22.04 42.34 -26.30
N LEU A 46 -21.80 42.16 -25.00
CA LEU A 46 -22.33 43.05 -23.95
C LEU A 46 -21.40 44.21 -23.60
N GLY A 47 -20.10 44.13 -23.94
CA GLY A 47 -19.13 45.18 -23.65
C GLY A 47 -19.39 46.50 -24.37
N LYS A 48 -20.25 46.50 -25.41
CA LYS A 48 -20.72 47.73 -26.09
C LYS A 48 -21.65 48.57 -25.20
N TYR A 49 -22.23 47.97 -24.17
CA TYR A 49 -23.20 48.62 -23.28
C TYR A 49 -22.56 48.93 -21.93
N ARG A 50 -22.28 50.22 -21.70
CA ARG A 50 -21.60 50.72 -20.48
C ARG A 50 -22.28 50.25 -19.18
N GLN A 51 -23.60 50.12 -19.20
CA GLN A 51 -24.40 49.68 -18.05
C GLN A 51 -24.11 48.26 -17.57
N PHE A 52 -23.61 47.38 -18.43
CA PHE A 52 -23.30 45.99 -18.08
C PHE A 52 -21.83 45.78 -17.68
N SER A 53 -20.97 46.79 -17.85
CA SER A 53 -19.52 46.68 -17.54
C SER A 53 -19.23 46.16 -16.11
N PRO A 54 -19.84 46.71 -15.04
CA PRO A 54 -19.56 46.25 -13.68
C PRO A 54 -20.00 44.81 -13.43
N LEU A 55 -21.06 44.36 -14.11
CA LEU A 55 -21.57 43.00 -14.01
C LEU A 55 -20.62 42.01 -14.71
N LEU A 56 -20.08 42.38 -15.87
CA LEU A 56 -19.11 41.55 -16.59
C LEU A 56 -17.80 41.38 -15.80
N GLU A 57 -17.29 42.45 -15.18
CA GLU A 57 -16.11 42.39 -14.31
C GLU A 57 -16.35 41.48 -13.10
N LEU A 58 -17.53 41.60 -12.46
CA LEU A 58 -17.90 40.72 -11.36
C LEU A 58 -17.98 39.25 -11.79
N LEU A 59 -18.53 38.97 -12.98
CA LEU A 59 -18.65 37.62 -13.49
C LEU A 59 -17.27 37.00 -13.79
N GLU A 60 -16.35 37.75 -14.38
CA GLU A 60 -14.98 37.30 -14.60
C GLU A 60 -14.26 37.01 -13.29
N TYR A 61 -14.35 37.94 -12.34
CA TYR A 61 -13.81 37.74 -11.00
C TYR A 61 -14.40 36.49 -10.33
N LEU A 62 -15.70 36.27 -10.44
CA LEU A 62 -16.36 35.11 -9.86
C LEU A 62 -15.91 33.80 -10.53
N ILE A 63 -15.73 33.78 -11.84
CA ILE A 63 -15.24 32.59 -12.55
C ILE A 63 -13.78 32.30 -12.17
N GLU A 64 -12.94 33.33 -12.12
CA GLU A 64 -11.53 33.18 -11.74
C GLU A 64 -11.41 32.69 -10.29
N THR A 65 -12.14 33.30 -9.35
CA THR A 65 -12.15 32.89 -7.93
C THR A 65 -12.72 31.49 -7.73
N MET A 66 -13.77 31.10 -8.46
CA MET A 66 -14.28 29.73 -8.40
C MET A 66 -13.26 28.74 -8.96
N ALA A 67 -12.58 29.07 -10.06
CA ALA A 67 -11.55 28.21 -10.65
C ALA A 67 -10.36 28.04 -9.70
N THR A 68 -9.90 29.10 -9.03
CA THR A 68 -8.81 29.00 -8.05
C THR A 68 -9.23 28.17 -6.84
N HIS A 69 -10.43 28.38 -6.30
CA HIS A 69 -10.95 27.55 -5.21
C HIS A 69 -11.08 26.08 -5.60
N GLN A 70 -11.51 25.78 -6.83
CA GLN A 70 -11.60 24.40 -7.33
C GLN A 70 -10.22 23.76 -7.43
N LEU A 71 -9.21 24.50 -7.92
CA LEU A 71 -7.84 24.00 -8.01
C LEU A 71 -7.25 23.73 -6.63
N LEU A 72 -7.46 24.64 -5.67
CA LEU A 72 -7.04 24.44 -4.28
C LEU A 72 -7.75 23.25 -3.63
N ALA A 73 -9.05 23.07 -3.86
CA ALA A 73 -9.78 21.92 -3.32
C ALA A 73 -9.26 20.60 -3.91
N LEU A 74 -8.93 20.58 -5.19
CA LEU A 74 -8.32 19.42 -5.84
C LEU A 74 -6.95 19.10 -5.24
N GLU A 75 -6.09 20.10 -5.09
CA GLU A 75 -4.78 19.95 -4.44
C GLU A 75 -4.91 19.45 -2.99
N GLN A 76 -5.82 20.03 -2.21
CA GLN A 76 -6.09 19.59 -0.84
C GLN A 76 -6.57 18.14 -0.78
N SER A 77 -7.49 17.76 -1.68
CA SER A 77 -8.00 16.38 -1.74
C SER A 77 -6.90 15.39 -2.13
N PHE A 78 -6.03 15.78 -3.07
CA PHE A 78 -4.87 15.01 -3.48
C PHE A 78 -3.92 14.81 -2.29
N LEU A 79 -3.51 15.89 -1.64
CA LEU A 79 -2.62 15.83 -0.48
C LEU A 79 -3.22 14.98 0.65
N GLN A 80 -4.51 15.15 0.94
CA GLN A 80 -5.18 14.36 1.98
C GLN A 80 -5.12 12.87 1.68
N SER A 81 -5.40 12.45 0.44
CA SER A 81 -5.35 11.04 0.06
C SER A 81 -3.94 10.44 0.16
N VAL A 82 -2.91 11.22 -0.19
CA VAL A 82 -1.50 10.81 -0.02
C VAL A 82 -1.15 10.69 1.47
N LEU A 83 -1.53 11.66 2.30
CA LEU A 83 -1.21 11.69 3.73
C LEU A 83 -1.90 10.59 4.54
N VAL A 84 -3.08 10.14 4.11
CA VAL A 84 -3.77 8.99 4.71
C VAL A 84 -2.92 7.71 4.58
N LYS A 85 -2.16 7.56 3.49
CA LYS A 85 -1.30 6.40 3.26
C LYS A 85 0.12 6.61 3.80
N HIS A 86 0.65 7.82 3.65
CA HIS A 86 1.99 8.21 4.03
C HIS A 86 1.97 9.53 4.80
N PRO A 87 1.82 9.50 6.14
CA PRO A 87 1.81 10.72 6.95
C PRO A 87 3.16 11.46 6.94
N ASP A 88 4.24 10.76 6.59
CA ASP A 88 5.59 11.30 6.44
C ASP A 88 5.86 11.95 5.06
N ALA A 89 4.90 11.92 4.14
CA ALA A 89 5.05 12.46 2.79
C ALA A 89 5.41 13.96 2.76
N LEU A 90 4.97 14.76 3.75
CA LEU A 90 5.33 16.18 3.83
C LEU A 90 6.82 16.38 4.11
N GLY A 91 7.37 15.62 5.06
CA GLY A 91 8.80 15.69 5.39
C GLY A 91 9.66 15.16 4.25
N LEU A 92 9.17 14.15 3.53
CA LEU A 92 9.86 13.55 2.40
C LEU A 92 10.05 14.53 1.23
N ARG A 93 9.15 15.52 1.08
CA ARG A 93 9.27 16.56 0.05
C ARG A 93 10.50 17.45 0.25
N GLU A 94 10.93 17.64 1.50
CA GLU A 94 12.08 18.46 1.87
C GLU A 94 13.38 17.65 2.00
N ASP A 95 13.28 16.31 1.97
CA ASP A 95 14.44 15.43 2.11
C ASP A 95 15.28 15.39 0.82
N GLU A 96 16.55 15.79 0.93
CA GLU A 96 17.51 15.79 -0.19
C GLU A 96 17.72 14.38 -0.74
N ASN A 97 17.72 13.34 0.10
CA ASN A 97 17.91 11.96 -0.34
C ASN A 97 16.77 11.49 -1.25
N PHE A 98 15.55 11.90 -0.92
CA PHE A 98 14.39 11.60 -1.73
C PHE A 98 14.44 12.34 -3.08
N LEU A 99 14.78 13.62 -3.08
CA LEU A 99 14.90 14.40 -4.31
C LEU A 99 15.98 13.82 -5.24
N GLU A 100 17.13 13.42 -4.70
CA GLU A 100 18.15 12.72 -5.45
C GLU A 100 17.67 11.39 -6.02
N TRP A 101 16.95 10.61 -5.22
CA TRP A 101 16.36 9.35 -5.65
C TRP A 101 15.39 9.58 -6.81
N VAL A 102 14.46 10.53 -6.68
CA VAL A 102 13.48 10.88 -7.73
C VAL A 102 14.17 11.24 -9.04
N ASN A 103 15.26 12.01 -8.98
CA ASN A 103 16.00 12.41 -10.19
C ASN A 103 16.71 11.23 -10.88
N LYS A 104 17.05 10.17 -10.14
CA LYS A 104 17.66 8.94 -10.68
C LYS A 104 16.61 7.97 -11.24
N GLN A 105 15.33 8.14 -10.90
CA GLN A 105 14.26 7.26 -11.35
C GLN A 105 13.91 7.44 -12.84
N PRO A 106 13.34 6.42 -13.50
CA PRO A 106 12.84 6.53 -14.88
C PRO A 106 11.79 7.63 -15.05
N PRO A 107 11.63 8.19 -16.27
CA PRO A 107 10.70 9.30 -16.52
C PRO A 107 9.25 8.95 -16.17
N LEU A 108 8.86 7.67 -16.24
CA LEU A 108 7.53 7.22 -15.84
C LEU A 108 7.27 7.45 -14.34
N VAL A 109 8.23 7.08 -13.49
CA VAL A 109 8.11 7.26 -12.03
C VAL A 109 8.19 8.73 -11.66
N GLN A 110 9.04 9.51 -12.33
CA GLN A 110 9.10 10.96 -12.14
C GLN A 110 7.75 11.62 -12.46
N ARG A 111 7.09 11.19 -13.55
CA ARG A 111 5.78 11.69 -13.96
C ARG A 111 4.69 11.34 -12.95
N CYS A 112 4.71 10.13 -12.40
CA CYS A 112 3.80 9.71 -11.32
C CYS A 112 3.89 10.65 -10.10
N LEU A 113 5.07 11.21 -9.84
CA LEU A 113 5.32 12.06 -8.67
C LEU A 113 5.08 13.56 -8.93
N LYS A 114 5.40 14.05 -10.14
CA LYS A 114 5.36 15.50 -10.47
C LYS A 114 4.11 15.93 -11.22
N ASP A 115 3.63 15.09 -12.15
CA ASP A 115 2.64 15.50 -13.14
C ASP A 115 1.32 14.70 -13.06
N SER A 116 1.27 13.64 -12.23
CA SER A 116 0.07 12.80 -12.17
C SER A 116 -1.05 13.50 -11.38
N PRO A 117 -2.27 13.59 -11.94
CA PRO A 117 -3.44 14.04 -11.19
C PRO A 117 -3.98 12.98 -10.23
N ASN A 118 -3.46 11.74 -10.30
CA ASN A 118 -3.94 10.62 -9.48
C ASN A 118 -3.07 10.46 -8.23
N PRO A 119 -3.66 10.51 -7.03
CA PRO A 119 -2.88 10.38 -5.79
C PRO A 119 -2.30 8.99 -5.57
N GLU A 120 -2.94 7.94 -6.11
CA GLU A 120 -2.47 6.56 -6.00
C GLU A 120 -1.11 6.36 -6.68
N ASP A 121 -0.83 7.09 -7.77
CA ASP A 121 0.46 7.04 -8.47
C ASP A 121 1.58 7.60 -7.58
N ALA A 122 1.30 8.68 -6.84
CA ALA A 122 2.23 9.27 -5.91
C ALA A 122 2.45 8.37 -4.68
N VAL A 123 1.38 7.78 -4.14
CA VAL A 123 1.44 6.79 -3.05
C VAL A 123 2.30 5.59 -3.44
N TRP A 124 2.08 5.05 -4.64
CA TRP A 124 2.87 3.94 -5.18
C TRP A 124 4.35 4.30 -5.29
N ALA A 125 4.68 5.46 -5.84
CA ALA A 125 6.06 5.90 -5.99
C ALA A 125 6.76 6.16 -4.65
N ILE A 126 6.04 6.72 -3.66
CA ILE A 126 6.55 6.90 -2.29
C ILE A 126 6.80 5.54 -1.64
N THR A 127 5.89 4.58 -1.82
CA THR A 127 6.07 3.21 -1.31
C THR A 127 7.32 2.56 -1.92
N LEU A 128 7.54 2.73 -3.23
CA LEU A 128 8.73 2.21 -3.92
C LEU A 128 10.03 2.75 -3.31
N TYR A 129 10.09 4.05 -3.02
CA TYR A 129 11.24 4.65 -2.34
C TYR A 129 11.49 3.99 -0.97
N LYS A 130 10.46 3.86 -0.15
CA LYS A 130 10.57 3.29 1.19
C LYS A 130 11.00 1.82 1.16
N ASP A 131 10.52 1.07 0.17
CA ASP A 131 10.93 -0.33 -0.05
C ASP A 131 12.40 -0.43 -0.45
N GLU A 132 12.89 0.47 -1.30
CA GLU A 132 14.29 0.49 -1.71
C GLU A 132 15.23 0.88 -0.56
N VAL A 133 14.85 1.88 0.24
CA VAL A 133 15.59 2.27 1.45
C VAL A 133 15.62 1.12 2.45
N SER A 134 14.47 0.48 2.71
CA SER A 134 14.37 -0.65 3.64
C SER A 134 15.21 -1.85 3.19
N LYS A 135 15.28 -2.13 1.89
CA LYS A 135 16.15 -3.18 1.33
C LYS A 135 17.62 -2.83 1.53
N ALA A 136 18.02 -1.59 1.26
CA ALA A 136 19.40 -1.15 1.44
C ALA A 136 19.85 -1.28 2.91
N GLU A 137 18.98 -0.93 3.87
CA GLU A 137 19.24 -1.11 5.30
C GLU A 137 19.29 -2.58 5.72
N GLY A 138 18.36 -3.40 5.21
CA GLY A 138 18.32 -4.84 5.45
C GLY A 138 19.56 -5.57 4.96
N ASP A 139 20.04 -5.22 3.77
CA ASP A 139 21.27 -5.76 3.19
C ASP A 139 22.52 -5.32 3.96
N ALA A 140 22.57 -4.06 4.41
CA ALA A 140 23.64 -3.57 5.27
C ALA A 140 23.67 -4.29 6.64
N SER A 141 22.49 -4.56 7.22
CA SER A 141 22.36 -5.32 8.46
C SER A 141 22.80 -6.78 8.29
N ARG A 142 22.39 -7.41 7.18
CA ARG A 142 22.79 -8.78 6.84
C ARG A 142 24.28 -8.89 6.57
N ALA A 143 24.88 -7.92 5.88
CA ALA A 143 26.31 -7.85 5.64
C ALA A 143 27.09 -7.68 6.96
N LYS A 144 26.62 -6.83 7.88
CA LYS A 144 27.20 -6.70 9.23
C LYS A 144 27.08 -7.99 10.04
N ALA A 145 25.94 -8.69 9.97
CA ALA A 145 25.75 -9.96 10.64
C ALA A 145 26.68 -11.06 10.10
N LEU A 146 26.87 -11.12 8.77
CA LEU A 146 27.81 -12.04 8.12
C LEU A 146 29.26 -11.70 8.48
N ALA A 147 29.65 -10.42 8.47
CA ALA A 147 30.98 -9.99 8.88
C ALA A 147 31.26 -10.29 10.37
N ASN A 148 30.25 -10.16 11.24
CA ASN A 148 30.37 -10.51 12.65
C ASN A 148 30.47 -12.04 12.85
N ARG A 149 29.73 -12.83 12.08
CA ARG A 149 29.85 -14.30 12.04
C ARG A 149 31.24 -14.72 11.56
N GLU A 150 31.77 -14.10 10.53
CA GLU A 150 33.11 -14.39 10.01
C GLU A 150 34.21 -13.98 11.00
N LYS A 151 34.07 -12.83 11.68
CA LYS A 151 34.95 -12.43 12.79
C LYS A 151 34.91 -13.42 13.95
N ARG A 152 33.73 -13.93 14.31
CA ARG A 152 33.58 -15.00 15.33
C ARG A 152 34.20 -16.32 14.90
N MET A 153 34.12 -16.68 13.61
CA MET A 153 34.79 -17.89 13.08
C MET A 153 36.31 -17.72 13.03
N LYS A 154 36.83 -16.54 12.65
CA LYS A 154 38.28 -16.23 12.68
C LYS A 154 38.82 -16.11 14.12
N ALA A 155 38.05 -15.56 15.06
CA ALA A 155 38.38 -15.55 16.48
C ALA A 155 38.23 -16.92 17.16
N GLY A 156 37.45 -17.83 16.56
CA GLY A 156 37.31 -19.24 16.96
C GLY A 156 38.45 -20.16 16.49
N ALA A 157 39.45 -19.62 15.78
CA ALA A 157 40.70 -20.33 15.47
C ALA A 157 41.72 -20.27 16.63
N ALA A 158 41.41 -19.57 17.72
CA ALA A 158 42.07 -19.81 19.00
C ALA A 158 41.29 -20.93 19.70
N PRO A 159 41.94 -22.02 20.16
CA PRO A 159 41.27 -23.05 20.95
C PRO A 159 40.85 -22.41 22.27
N SER A 160 39.64 -21.86 22.32
CA SER A 160 38.96 -21.61 23.58
C SER A 160 38.77 -23.00 24.21
N PRO A 161 39.32 -23.26 25.41
CA PRO A 161 39.10 -24.51 26.08
C PRO A 161 37.62 -24.53 26.44
N ARG A 162 36.79 -25.10 25.56
CA ARG A 162 35.59 -25.75 26.04
C ARG A 162 36.10 -26.69 27.10
N THR A 163 35.68 -26.43 28.32
CA THR A 163 35.81 -27.27 29.49
C THR A 163 35.17 -28.63 29.17
N SER A 164 35.91 -29.41 28.40
CA SER A 164 35.83 -30.85 28.24
C SER A 164 36.97 -31.42 29.07
N THR A 165 37.09 -30.93 30.31
CA THR A 165 37.69 -31.73 31.37
C THR A 165 36.56 -32.63 31.82
N PRO A 166 36.64 -33.96 31.61
CA PRO A 166 35.83 -34.87 32.39
C PRO A 166 36.06 -34.49 33.86
N PRO A 167 35.03 -34.40 34.72
CA PRO A 167 35.28 -34.28 36.14
C PRO A 167 36.18 -35.48 36.48
N MET A 168 37.43 -35.23 36.89
CA MET A 168 38.37 -36.31 37.21
C MET A 168 37.86 -37.22 38.33
N ASN A 169 36.71 -36.86 38.95
CA ASN A 169 35.98 -37.59 39.97
C ASN A 169 34.45 -37.61 39.70
N ALA A 170 34.00 -37.78 38.45
CA ALA A 170 32.56 -37.93 38.17
C ALA A 170 32.05 -39.24 38.78
N SER A 171 31.16 -39.16 39.77
CA SER A 171 30.60 -40.35 40.43
C SER A 171 29.56 -41.06 39.57
N PHE A 172 28.91 -40.34 38.64
CA PHE A 172 27.90 -40.86 37.73
C PHE A 172 28.05 -40.21 36.35
N THR A 173 27.81 -40.98 35.28
CA THR A 173 27.75 -40.46 33.90
C THR A 173 26.32 -40.48 33.40
N ARG A 174 26.00 -39.61 32.42
CA ARG A 174 24.66 -39.59 31.80
C ARG A 174 24.22 -40.93 31.22
N ASP A 175 25.15 -41.66 30.61
CA ASP A 175 24.87 -42.98 30.02
C ASP A 175 24.59 -44.03 31.10
N ASP A 176 25.30 -43.96 32.24
CA ASP A 176 25.10 -44.87 33.37
C ASP A 176 23.74 -44.68 34.05
N ILE A 177 23.31 -43.42 34.21
CA ILE A 177 21.96 -43.08 34.72
C ILE A 177 20.88 -43.57 33.77
N ALA A 178 21.13 -43.52 32.45
CA ALA A 178 20.18 -43.99 31.43
C ALA A 178 20.06 -45.52 31.35
N MET A 179 21.11 -46.25 31.73
CA MET A 179 21.13 -47.71 31.74
C MET A 179 20.65 -48.32 33.07
N MET A 180 20.51 -47.50 34.11
CA MET A 180 20.08 -47.95 35.44
C MET A 180 18.60 -48.35 35.46
N SER A 181 18.28 -49.44 36.14
CA SER A 181 16.89 -49.86 36.32
C SER A 181 16.14 -48.91 37.27
N LEU A 182 14.80 -48.90 37.19
CA LEU A 182 13.96 -48.00 38.00
C LEU A 182 14.18 -48.17 39.51
N ASP A 183 14.47 -49.40 39.97
CA ASP A 183 14.66 -49.70 41.38
C ASP A 183 16.05 -49.28 41.88
N GLU A 184 17.08 -49.44 41.03
CA GLU A 184 18.43 -48.93 41.31
C GLU A 184 18.49 -47.41 41.29
N PHE A 185 17.75 -46.77 40.38
CA PHE A 185 17.63 -45.31 40.33
C PHE A 185 17.02 -44.77 41.62
N LYS A 186 15.95 -45.38 42.12
CA LYS A 186 15.32 -44.98 43.40
C LYS A 186 16.27 -45.16 44.59
N ALA A 187 17.08 -46.21 44.60
CA ALA A 187 18.07 -46.41 45.65
C ALA A 187 19.19 -45.35 45.63
N ASN A 188 19.57 -44.87 44.44
CA ASN A 188 20.65 -43.90 44.23
C ASN A 188 20.17 -42.45 44.00
N GLU A 189 18.86 -42.19 44.04
CA GLU A 189 18.24 -40.91 43.68
C GLU A 189 18.85 -39.72 44.44
N ALA A 190 19.05 -39.88 45.76
CA ALA A 190 19.65 -38.85 46.59
C ALA A 190 21.10 -38.51 46.18
N ASN A 191 21.87 -39.51 45.76
CA ASN A 191 23.26 -39.34 45.35
C ASN A 191 23.36 -38.73 43.94
N ILE A 192 22.49 -39.14 43.03
CA ILE A 192 22.41 -38.62 41.66
C ILE A 192 21.97 -37.15 41.71
N ASN A 193 20.96 -36.80 42.51
CA ASN A 193 20.51 -35.42 42.66
C ASN A 193 21.61 -34.54 43.28
N ALA A 194 22.31 -35.03 44.30
CA ALA A 194 23.43 -34.29 44.89
C ALA A 194 24.61 -34.11 43.92
N ALA A 195 24.88 -35.10 43.06
CA ALA A 195 25.88 -34.99 41.99
C ALA A 195 25.45 -34.03 40.87
N LEU A 196 24.14 -33.97 40.56
CA LEU A 196 23.56 -33.03 39.59
C LEU A 196 23.68 -31.59 40.09
N GLU A 197 23.38 -31.34 41.37
CA GLU A 197 23.53 -30.02 42.00
C GLU A 197 24.99 -29.55 42.05
N ARG A 198 25.93 -30.47 42.28
CA ARG A 198 27.37 -30.17 42.28
C ARG A 198 27.99 -30.09 40.88
N GLY A 199 27.25 -30.45 39.83
CA GLY A 199 27.76 -30.48 38.45
C GLY A 199 28.80 -31.58 38.21
N GLU A 200 28.77 -32.67 38.99
CA GLU A 200 29.70 -33.80 38.92
C GLU A 200 29.19 -34.94 38.01
N ILE A 201 28.18 -34.67 37.19
CA ILE A 201 27.63 -35.60 36.19
C ILE A 201 28.26 -35.28 34.83
N GLY A 202 29.03 -36.25 34.31
CA GLY A 202 29.62 -36.23 32.97
C GLY A 202 28.57 -36.39 31.87
#